data_AF-A0A6H1Q3G6-F1
#
_entry.id   AF-A0A6H1Q3G6-F1
#
_cell.length_a   1.000
_cell.length_b   1.000
_cell.length_c   1.000
_cell.angle_alpha   90.00
_cell.angle_beta   90.00
_cell.angle_gamma   90.00
#
_symmetry.space_group_name_H-M   'P 1'
#
loop_
_entity.id
_entity.type
_entity.pdbx_description
1 polymer ?
#
loop_
_entity_poly.entity_id
_entity_poly.type
_entity_poly.pdbx_seq_one_letter_code
_entity_poly.pdbx_strand_id
1 'polypeptide(L)' 'MTDKAKYRNVSLSHSTHEALLKLSRELIKPATLSISKTVEMIVLERDEAVTNQQQGVKKND' A
#
# COMPACT_ATOMS: atom_id res chain seq x y z
N MET A 1 -10.00 -4.15 22.34
CA MET A 1 -10.83 -3.53 21.28
C MET A 1 -9.91 -2.74 20.37
N THR A 2 -10.10 -2.79 19.04
CA THR A 2 -9.33 -2.01 18.07
C THR A 2 -9.55 -0.51 18.26
N ASP A 3 -8.47 0.29 18.22
CA ASP A 3 -8.57 1.75 18.24
C ASP A 3 -9.23 2.24 16.93
N LYS A 4 -10.50 2.64 17.02
CA LYS A 4 -11.32 3.06 15.88
C LYS A 4 -10.92 4.43 15.31
N ALA A 5 -10.13 5.21 16.04
CA ALA A 5 -9.58 6.46 15.53
C ALA A 5 -8.41 6.19 14.57
N LYS A 6 -7.65 5.12 14.81
CA LYS A 6 -6.45 4.77 14.03
C LYS A 6 -6.67 3.68 12.99
N TYR A 7 -7.59 2.75 13.25
CA TYR A 7 -7.77 1.57 12.40
C TYR A 7 -9.22 1.39 12.00
N ARG A 8 -9.42 0.91 10.78
CA ARG A 8 -10.73 0.57 10.24
C ARG A 8 -10.72 -0.83 9.67
N ASN A 9 -11.79 -1.57 9.98
CA ASN A 9 -12.06 -2.86 9.36
C ASN A 9 -12.74 -2.61 8.02
N VAL A 10 -12.28 -3.30 6.98
CA VAL A 10 -12.84 -3.22 5.63
C VAL A 10 -13.16 -4.62 5.15
N SER A 11 -14.30 -4.76 4.47
CA SER A 11 -14.60 -5.99 3.73
C SER A 11 -13.93 -5.91 2.37
N LEU A 12 -13.22 -6.96 1.99
CA LEU A 12 -12.56 -7.07 0.70
C LEU A 12 -13.20 -8.22 -0.08
N SER A 13 -13.21 -8.10 -1.41
CA SER A 13 -13.52 -9.26 -2.25
C SER A 13 -12.46 -10.35 -2.03
N HIS A 14 -12.83 -11.61 -2.25
CA HIS A 14 -11.90 -12.72 -2.07
C HIS A 14 -10.66 -12.58 -2.96
N SER A 15 -10.86 -12.22 -4.23
CA SER A 15 -9.77 -12.01 -5.19
C SER A 15 -8.84 -10.86 -4.79
N THR A 16 -9.39 -9.76 -4.26
CA THR A 16 -8.57 -8.65 -3.76
C THR A 16 -7.71 -9.09 -2.57
N HIS A 17 -8.30 -9.84 -1.63
CA HIS A 17 -7.58 -10.33 -0.47
C HIS A 17 -6.46 -11.32 -0.87
N GLU A 18 -6.73 -12.23 -1.80
CA GLU A 18 -5.71 -13.16 -2.32
C GLU A 18 -4.56 -12.42 -3.03
N ALA A 19 -4.86 -11.39 -3.81
CA ALA A 19 -3.84 -10.57 -4.45
C ALA A 19 -2.91 -9.90 -3.42
N LEU A 20 -3.47 -9.36 -2.34
CA LEU A 20 -2.69 -8.77 -1.24
C LEU A 20 -1.84 -9.82 -0.52
N LEU A 21 -2.38 -11.03 -0.31
CA LEU A 21 -1.64 -12.14 0.31
C LEU A 21 -0.47 -12.61 -0.55
N LYS A 22 -0.63 -12.61 -1.88
CA LYS A 22 0.46 -12.91 -2.81
C LYS A 22 1.55 -11.83 -2.74
N LEU A 23 1.16 -10.56 -2.84
CA LEU A 23 2.09 -9.43 -2.75
C LEU A 23 2.86 -9.42 -1.42
N SER A 24 2.20 -9.73 -0.30
CA SER A 24 2.83 -9.69 1.02
C SER A 24 3.97 -10.70 1.19
N ARG A 25 3.95 -11.80 0.41
CA ARG A 25 5.01 -12.82 0.36
C ARG A 25 6.13 -12.47 -0.61
N GLU A 26 5.81 -11.72 -1.66
CA GLU A 26 6.77 -11.37 -2.71
C GLU A 26 7.66 -10.19 -2.31
N LEU A 27 7.13 -9.23 -1.55
CA LEU A 27 7.81 -7.99 -1.16
C LEU A 27 9.06 -8.19 -0.28
N ILE A 28 9.06 -9.15 0.65
CA ILE A 28 10.20 -9.39 1.56
C ILE A 28 10.43 -10.89 1.75
N LYS A 29 11.26 -11.51 0.92
CA LYS A 29 11.68 -12.91 1.15
C LYS A 29 12.79 -12.97 2.21
N PRO A 30 12.78 -13.93 3.15
CA PRO A 30 11.87 -15.09 3.29
C PRO A 30 10.64 -14.85 4.17
N ALA A 31 10.40 -13.62 4.61
CA ALA A 31 9.30 -13.27 5.52
C ALA A 31 7.98 -13.04 4.76
N THR A 32 6.90 -12.79 5.49
CA THR A 32 5.63 -12.37 4.90
C THR A 32 5.15 -11.16 5.66
N LEU A 33 4.83 -10.08 4.93
CA LEU A 33 4.25 -8.89 5.52
C LEU A 33 2.79 -9.13 5.94
N SER A 34 2.34 -8.40 6.95
CA SER A 34 0.90 -8.34 7.24
C SER A 34 0.20 -7.60 6.12
N ILE A 35 -1.07 -7.95 5.86
CA ILE A 35 -1.89 -7.31 4.82
C ILE A 35 -1.93 -5.78 5.00
N SER A 36 -2.07 -5.31 6.24
CA SER A 36 -2.06 -3.87 6.55
C SER A 36 -0.76 -3.20 6.13
N LYS A 37 0.39 -3.81 6.41
CA LYS A 37 1.68 -3.23 6.02
C LYS A 37 1.93 -3.29 4.52
N THR A 38 1.44 -4.35 3.86
CA THR A 38 1.46 -4.44 2.39
C THR A 38 0.67 -3.30 1.75
N VAL A 39 -0.51 -2.97 2.28
CA VAL A 39 -1.29 -1.82 1.78
C VAL A 39 -0.55 -0.50 2.01
N GLU A 40 0.03 -0.29 3.20
CA GLU A 40 0.81 0.93 3.49
C GLU A 40 1.98 1.11 2.51
N MET A 41 2.72 0.04 2.19
CA MET A 41 3.81 0.10 1.21
C MET A 41 3.30 0.45 -0.19
N ILE A 42 2.20 -0.16 -0.64
CA ILE A 42 1.61 0.15 -1.94
C ILE A 42 1.19 1.63 -2.03
N VAL A 43 0.61 2.19 -0.96
CA VAL A 43 0.23 3.61 -0.92
C VAL A 43 1.47 4.50 -1.00
N LEU A 44 2.50 4.20 -0.20
CA LEU A 44 3.75 4.97 -0.19
C LEU A 44 4.45 4.96 -1.56
N GLU A 45 4.56 3.79 -2.21
CA GLU A 45 5.11 3.66 -3.56
C GLU A 45 4.35 4.51 -4.59
N ARG A 46 3.02 4.60 -4.46
CA ARG A 46 2.18 5.40 -5.36
C ARG A 46 2.28 6.90 -5.08
N ASP A 47 2.32 7.30 -3.82
CA ASP A 47 2.48 8.70 -3.43
C ASP A 47 3.85 9.25 -3.85
N GLU A 48 4.91 8.46 -3.72
CA GLU A 48 6.24 8.80 -4.22
C GLU A 48 6.26 8.93 -5.75
N ALA A 49 5.63 7.98 -6.46
CA ALA A 49 5.54 8.03 -7.92
C ALA A 49 4.78 9.27 -8.41
N VAL A 50 3.67 9.63 -7.76
CA VAL A 50 2.87 10.82 -8.08
C VAL A 50 3.62 12.11 -7.76
N THR A 51 4.35 12.16 -6.64
CA THR A 51 5.17 13.32 -6.26
C THR A 51 6.29 13.58 -7.27
N ASN A 52 6.97 12.52 -7.72
CA ASN A 52 8.03 12.63 -8.73
C ASN A 52 7.49 13.07 -10.11
N GLN A 53 6.27 12.68 -10.47
CA GLN A 53 5.62 13.14 -11.70
C GLN A 53 5.21 14.62 -11.65
N GLN A 54 4.84 15.15 -10.48
CA GLN A 54 4.47 16.57 -10.32
C GLN A 54 5.66 17.52 -10.32
N GLN A 55 6.85 17.08 -9.89
CA GLN A 55 8.07 17.91 -9.90
C GLN A 55 8.65 18.12 -11.31
N GLY A 56 8.32 17.26 -12.28
CA GLY A 56 8.71 17.43 -13.69
C GLY A 56 7.92 18.49 -14.46
N VAL A 57 6.81 19.00 -13.90
CA VAL A 57 5.91 19.96 -14.59
C VAL A 57 6.16 21.41 -14.15
N LYS A 58 6.86 21.66 -13.03
CA LYS A 58 7.11 23.01 -12.47
C LYS A 58 8.51 23.57 -12.75
N LYS A 59 9.08 23.32 -13.93
CA LYS A 59 10.30 24.00 -14.40
C LYS A 59 10.07 24.47 -15.82
N ASN A 60 9.22 25.47 -16.02
CA ASN A 60 9.09 26.31 -17.22
C ASN A 60 8.11 27.46 -16.90
N ASP A 61 8.55 28.44 -16.11
CA ASP A 61 8.08 29.84 -16.13
C ASP A 61 9.13 30.72 -15.46
#